data_AF-A0A835UQ72-F1
#
_entry.id   AF-A0A835UQ72-F1
#
_cell.length_a   1.000
_cell.length_b   1.000
_cell.length_c   1.000
_cell.angle_alpha   90.00
_cell.angle_beta   90.00
_cell.angle_gamma   90.00
#
_symmetry.space_group_name_H-M   'P 1'
#
loop_
_entity.id
_entity.type
_entity.pdbx_description
1 polymer ?
#
loop_
_entity_poly.entity_id
_entity_poly.type
_entity_poly.pdbx_seq_one_letter_code
_entity_poly.pdbx_strand_id
1 'polypeptide(L)'
;MATIATINTYAIGKSPCSHPIFSHPKPSVYSSLSFVRFPAARTLMNSSTLSMDAAPCSAVHDSYVSCMVAAEIGKDGVGISAQRPDSFGRFGRFGGKYVPETLMYALTELESAFHSLSRDEKFQKELDGILHDYVGRESPLYFAERLSDHYKRSNGKGPHVYLKREDLNHTGAHKINNAIAQALLAKRLRKKRIIAETGAGQHGVATATVCARFGLQCIIYMGAQDMERQSLNVFRMRLLGAEVRAVHSGTATLKDATSEAIRDWVTNVETTHYILGSVAGPHPYPMMVRDFHAVIGKETRKQSMEKWGGKPDVLVACVGGGSNAMGLFHEFVNDQEVRLIGVEAAGHGLESGKHAATLTKGEIGVLHGAMSYLLQDDDGQIIEPHSISAGLDYPGVGPEHSYLKDIGRAEYYSVTDEEALEAFKRLSRLEGIIPALETSHALAYLEKLCPTLPDETKVVLNCSGRGDKDVQTALKHLEL
;
A
#
# COMPACT_ATOMS: atom_id res chain seq x y z
N MET A 1 43.26 -28.47 -40.84
CA MET A 1 44.64 -28.79 -40.40
C MET A 1 44.88 -28.01 -39.13
N ALA A 2 45.23 -28.55 -37.97
CA ALA A 2 45.50 -29.91 -37.49
C ALA A 2 45.38 -29.79 -35.95
N THR A 3 44.53 -30.59 -35.28
CA THR A 3 44.94 -31.84 -34.58
C THR A 3 45.36 -31.53 -33.14
N ILE A 4 44.49 -31.75 -32.13
CA ILE A 4 44.28 -33.00 -31.34
C ILE A 4 45.46 -33.30 -30.40
N ALA A 5 45.23 -33.33 -29.08
CA ALA A 5 45.20 -34.58 -28.30
C ALA A 5 44.97 -34.32 -26.78
N THR A 6 43.94 -34.84 -26.09
CA THR A 6 43.60 -36.23 -25.64
C THR A 6 44.07 -36.51 -24.19
N ILE A 7 43.15 -36.47 -23.21
CA ILE A 7 42.66 -37.56 -22.31
C ILE A 7 43.61 -38.03 -21.19
N ASN A 8 43.13 -38.00 -19.93
CA ASN A 8 43.00 -39.23 -19.12
C ASN A 8 42.04 -39.09 -17.92
N THR A 9 41.01 -39.92 -17.96
CA THR A 9 40.15 -40.41 -16.87
C THR A 9 40.90 -41.43 -16.01
N TYR A 10 40.61 -41.49 -14.70
CA TYR A 10 40.45 -42.76 -13.97
C TYR A 10 39.59 -42.56 -12.71
N ALA A 11 38.84 -43.62 -12.40
CA ALA A 11 37.77 -43.68 -11.42
C ALA A 11 38.11 -44.61 -10.23
N ILE A 12 37.19 -44.60 -9.25
CA ILE A 12 36.84 -45.64 -8.26
C ILE A 12 37.58 -45.63 -6.90
N GLY A 13 36.77 -45.55 -5.83
CA GLY A 13 37.11 -46.00 -4.48
C GLY A 13 35.97 -45.80 -3.47
N LYS A 14 35.12 -46.83 -3.27
CA LYS A 14 34.14 -46.96 -2.16
C LYS A 14 34.85 -47.43 -0.88
N SER A 15 34.36 -47.02 0.31
CA SER A 15 34.08 -47.90 1.49
C SER A 15 33.65 -47.11 2.76
N PRO A 16 33.01 -47.76 3.77
CA PRO A 16 31.93 -47.19 4.61
C PRO A 16 32.24 -47.06 6.11
N CYS A 17 31.40 -46.33 6.87
CA CYS A 17 31.23 -46.41 8.34
C CYS A 17 29.87 -45.74 8.72
N SER A 18 28.83 -46.50 9.08
CA SER A 18 28.39 -46.96 10.43
C SER A 18 27.60 -45.91 11.27
N HIS A 19 26.36 -46.29 11.62
CA HIS A 19 25.29 -45.59 12.35
C HIS A 19 25.66 -45.05 13.76
N PRO A 20 24.78 -44.21 14.36
CA PRO A 20 23.82 -44.78 15.31
C PRO A 20 22.37 -44.31 15.12
N ILE A 21 21.49 -45.20 15.57
CA ILE A 21 20.03 -45.16 15.60
C ILE A 21 19.58 -44.28 16.78
N PHE A 22 18.67 -43.32 16.53
CA PHE A 22 17.92 -42.64 17.59
C PHE A 22 16.46 -43.10 17.59
N SER A 23 16.03 -43.56 18.75
CA SER A 23 14.70 -44.06 19.08
C SER A 23 13.71 -42.91 19.33
N HIS A 24 12.52 -43.03 18.74
CA HIS A 24 11.36 -42.20 19.07
C HIS A 24 10.75 -42.62 20.42
N PRO A 25 10.37 -41.68 21.31
CA PRO A 25 9.47 -41.99 22.41
C PRO A 25 8.00 -41.89 21.97
N LYS A 26 7.20 -42.86 22.41
CA LYS A 26 5.73 -42.91 22.30
C LYS A 26 5.08 -41.78 23.13
N PRO A 27 3.90 -41.27 22.73
CA PRO A 27 3.15 -40.29 23.53
C PRO A 27 2.42 -40.96 24.70
N SER A 28 2.49 -40.35 25.89
CA SER A 28 1.73 -40.71 27.08
C SER A 28 0.32 -40.09 27.06
N VAL A 29 -0.65 -40.90 27.45
CA VAL A 29 -2.06 -40.57 27.69
C VAL A 29 -2.22 -39.95 29.08
N TYR A 30 -2.95 -38.83 29.19
CA TYR A 30 -3.81 -38.30 30.29
C TYR A 30 -4.21 -36.88 29.83
N SER A 31 -5.40 -36.32 29.98
CA SER A 31 -6.63 -36.62 30.70
C SER A 31 -7.69 -35.66 30.14
N SER A 32 -8.93 -36.12 30.11
CA SER A 32 -10.17 -35.39 29.84
C SER A 32 -10.31 -34.05 30.57
N LEU A 33 -10.80 -33.02 29.86
CA LEU A 33 -11.59 -31.93 30.42
C LEU A 33 -12.60 -31.44 29.37
N SER A 34 -13.84 -31.85 29.58
CA SER A 34 -15.05 -31.43 28.89
C SER A 34 -15.35 -29.96 29.22
N PHE A 35 -15.37 -29.09 28.22
CA PHE A 35 -15.85 -27.71 28.39
C PHE A 35 -17.38 -27.66 28.25
N VAL A 36 -17.99 -27.12 29.30
CA VAL A 36 -19.42 -26.85 29.46
C VAL A 36 -19.85 -25.70 28.54
N ARG A 37 -20.86 -25.94 27.70
CA ARG A 37 -21.60 -24.90 26.96
C ARG A 37 -22.49 -24.12 27.93
N PHE A 38 -22.44 -22.80 27.90
CA PHE A 38 -23.49 -21.93 28.44
C PHE A 38 -24.31 -21.30 27.31
N PRO A 39 -25.65 -21.32 27.39
CA PRO A 39 -26.52 -20.76 26.35
C PRO A 39 -26.80 -19.26 26.54
N ALA A 40 -27.15 -18.63 25.42
CA ALA A 40 -27.58 -17.25 25.29
C ALA A 40 -28.80 -16.92 26.16
N ALA A 41 -28.80 -15.72 26.77
CA ALA A 41 -29.95 -15.16 27.47
C ALA A 41 -30.51 -13.93 26.73
N ARG A 42 -31.80 -14.04 26.40
CA ARG A 42 -32.66 -13.00 25.84
C ARG A 42 -32.96 -11.90 26.84
N THR A 43 -33.18 -10.72 26.28
CA THR A 43 -33.79 -9.51 26.82
C THR A 43 -35.08 -9.76 27.61
N LEU A 44 -35.23 -9.10 28.76
CA LEU A 44 -36.52 -8.71 29.34
C LEU A 44 -36.38 -7.32 29.99
N MET A 45 -37.20 -6.39 29.53
CA MET A 45 -37.52 -5.14 30.22
C MET A 45 -38.28 -5.44 31.50
N ASN A 46 -38.01 -4.70 32.58
CA ASN A 46 -39.10 -4.10 33.36
C ASN A 46 -38.63 -2.95 34.26
N SER A 47 -39.50 -1.96 34.29
CA SER A 47 -39.53 -0.72 35.06
C SER A 47 -39.65 -0.94 36.57
N SER A 48 -39.02 -0.07 37.36
CA SER A 48 -39.65 0.52 38.55
C SER A 48 -38.93 1.80 38.98
N THR A 49 -39.76 2.83 39.13
CA THR A 49 -39.51 4.15 39.69
C THR A 49 -39.36 4.11 41.21
N LEU A 50 -38.46 4.92 41.75
CA LEU A 50 -38.57 5.45 43.11
C LEU A 50 -37.92 6.84 43.17
N SER A 51 -38.70 7.79 43.66
CA SER A 51 -38.46 9.23 43.69
C SER A 51 -37.83 9.71 45.00
N MET A 52 -36.97 10.72 44.86
CA MET A 52 -36.72 11.92 45.68
C MET A 52 -36.55 11.83 47.21
N ASP A 53 -35.45 12.39 47.71
CA ASP A 53 -35.49 13.60 48.57
C ASP A 53 -34.12 14.33 48.64
N ALA A 54 -34.18 15.67 48.64
CA ALA A 54 -33.08 16.65 48.74
C ALA A 54 -32.76 16.94 50.24
N ALA A 55 -31.68 17.59 50.71
CA ALA A 55 -30.83 18.70 50.24
C ALA A 55 -29.55 18.79 51.15
N PRO A 56 -28.83 19.92 51.28
CA PRO A 56 -27.59 20.26 50.55
C PRO A 56 -26.34 20.40 51.47
N CYS A 57 -25.12 20.34 50.91
CA CYS A 57 -23.97 21.00 51.55
C CYS A 57 -22.85 21.35 50.56
N SER A 58 -22.18 22.45 50.90
CA SER A 58 -21.25 23.34 50.19
C SER A 58 -20.05 22.75 49.42
N ALA A 59 -19.85 23.33 48.23
CA ALA A 59 -18.61 23.82 47.60
C ALA A 59 -17.24 23.24 48.00
N VAL A 60 -16.54 22.69 47.00
CA VAL A 60 -15.10 22.92 46.78
C VAL A 60 -14.87 23.05 45.27
N HIS A 61 -14.21 24.13 44.87
CA HIS A 61 -13.73 24.42 43.52
C HIS A 61 -12.75 23.34 43.04
N ASP A 62 -12.98 22.77 41.85
CA ASP A 62 -11.87 22.39 40.99
C ASP A 62 -12.27 22.49 39.52
N SER A 63 -11.48 23.25 38.76
CA SER A 63 -11.73 23.62 37.37
C SER A 63 -11.33 22.48 36.44
N TYR A 64 -12.28 21.61 36.10
CA TYR A 64 -12.18 20.75 34.92
C TYR A 64 -12.89 21.43 33.75
N VAL A 65 -12.10 21.91 32.78
CA VAL A 65 -12.59 22.35 31.47
C VAL A 65 -13.09 21.11 30.74
N SER A 66 -14.39 20.86 30.85
CA SER A 66 -15.12 19.89 30.04
C SER A 66 -15.23 20.43 28.60
N CYS A 67 -14.43 19.89 27.69
CA CYS A 67 -14.57 20.15 26.27
C CYS A 67 -15.69 19.25 25.71
N MET A 68 -16.94 19.58 26.01
CA MET A 68 -18.10 19.03 25.30
C MET A 68 -18.30 19.84 24.03
N VAL A 69 -17.74 19.38 22.92
CA VAL A 69 -18.27 19.74 21.61
C VAL A 69 -19.43 18.79 21.34
N ALA A 70 -20.64 19.27 21.58
CA ALA A 70 -21.85 18.61 21.12
C ALA A 70 -21.80 18.58 19.58
N ALA A 71 -21.71 17.38 19.00
CA ALA A 71 -21.93 17.18 17.58
C ALA A 71 -23.43 17.40 17.31
N GLU A 72 -23.78 18.57 16.78
CA GLU A 72 -25.08 18.76 16.14
C GLU A 72 -25.12 17.89 14.89
N ILE A 73 -25.87 16.79 14.96
CA ILE A 73 -26.23 16.00 13.77
C ILE A 73 -27.32 16.77 13.05
N GLY A 74 -26.90 17.71 12.20
CA GLY A 74 -27.73 18.28 11.16
C GLY A 74 -27.93 17.24 10.05
N LYS A 75 -29.19 16.82 9.86
CA LYS A 75 -29.63 16.25 8.58
C LYS A 75 -29.58 17.39 7.57
N ASP A 76 -28.48 17.50 6.81
CA ASP A 76 -28.38 18.12 5.48
C ASP A 76 -26.90 18.13 5.04
N GLY A 77 -26.56 17.34 4.01
CA GLY A 77 -25.26 17.36 3.32
C GLY A 77 -24.07 16.80 4.12
N VAL A 78 -23.54 15.63 3.72
CA VAL A 78 -22.24 15.13 4.22
C VAL A 78 -21.14 16.05 3.69
N GLY A 79 -20.88 17.14 4.41
CA GLY A 79 -19.72 17.99 4.19
C GLY A 79 -18.46 17.15 4.39
N ILE A 80 -17.65 17.06 3.34
CA ILE A 80 -16.27 16.58 3.44
C ILE A 80 -15.57 17.45 4.49
N SER A 81 -15.32 16.92 5.70
CA SER A 81 -14.53 17.60 6.74
C SER A 81 -13.24 18.15 6.12
N ALA A 82 -12.97 19.45 6.33
CA ALA A 82 -11.80 20.13 5.78
C ALA A 82 -10.47 19.62 6.36
N GLN A 83 -10.49 18.98 7.53
CA GLN A 83 -9.30 18.39 8.16
C GLN A 83 -9.41 16.87 8.14
N ARG A 84 -8.50 16.23 7.39
CA ARG A 84 -8.40 14.78 7.22
C ARG A 84 -6.93 14.35 7.33
N PRO A 85 -6.56 13.57 8.35
CA PRO A 85 -7.40 12.99 9.41
C PRO A 85 -7.80 14.00 10.51
N ASP A 86 -8.64 13.56 11.45
CA ASP A 86 -8.93 14.26 12.72
C ASP A 86 -7.72 14.23 13.68
N SER A 87 -7.86 14.82 14.87
CA SER A 87 -6.81 14.88 15.89
C SER A 87 -6.40 13.51 16.46
N PHE A 88 -7.19 12.46 16.25
CA PHE A 88 -6.86 11.09 16.62
C PHE A 88 -6.23 10.31 15.46
N GLY A 89 -5.98 10.96 14.33
CA GLY A 89 -5.44 10.32 13.15
C GLY A 89 -6.47 9.47 12.40
N ARG A 90 -7.76 9.81 12.52
CA ARG A 90 -8.85 9.08 11.86
C ARG A 90 -9.46 9.83 10.68
N PHE A 91 -9.79 9.08 9.64
CA PHE A 91 -10.61 9.48 8.49
C PHE A 91 -12.02 8.91 8.73
N GLY A 92 -12.90 9.72 9.32
CA GLY A 92 -14.15 9.18 9.87
C GLY A 92 -13.86 8.15 10.95
N ARG A 93 -14.27 6.89 10.74
CA ARG A 93 -13.98 5.79 11.68
C ARG A 93 -12.63 5.11 11.47
N PHE A 94 -11.99 5.29 10.32
CA PHE A 94 -10.80 4.54 9.90
C PHE A 94 -9.51 5.26 10.30
N GLY A 95 -8.40 4.55 10.45
CA GLY A 95 -7.10 5.12 10.82
C GLY A 95 -6.77 4.87 12.28
N GLY A 96 -6.29 5.90 12.98
CA GLY A 96 -5.89 5.82 14.39
C GLY A 96 -4.49 5.27 14.62
N LYS A 97 -4.17 5.00 15.89
CA LYS A 97 -2.87 4.49 16.38
C LYS A 97 -3.09 3.21 17.18
N TYR A 98 -3.28 2.08 16.49
CA TYR A 98 -3.51 0.78 17.12
C TYR A 98 -2.20 0.01 17.30
N VAL A 99 -1.28 0.59 18.07
CA VAL A 99 0.07 0.06 18.30
C VAL A 99 0.34 -0.15 19.79
N PRO A 100 1.37 -0.93 20.16
CA PRO A 100 1.85 -0.97 21.54
C PRO A 100 2.27 0.42 22.03
N GLU A 101 2.06 0.68 23.32
CA GLU A 101 2.40 1.96 23.98
C GLU A 101 3.87 2.38 23.73
N THR A 102 4.77 1.42 23.61
CA THR A 102 6.20 1.65 23.33
C THR A 102 6.46 2.40 22.01
N LEU A 103 5.53 2.39 21.04
CA LEU A 103 5.65 3.14 19.79
C LEU A 103 5.01 4.53 19.84
N MET A 104 4.22 4.85 20.87
CA MET A 104 3.45 6.10 20.92
C MET A 104 4.35 7.34 20.95
N TYR A 105 5.49 7.26 21.65
CA TYR A 105 6.50 8.33 21.64
C TYR A 105 7.04 8.58 20.23
N ALA A 106 7.42 7.52 19.52
CA ALA A 106 7.99 7.59 18.17
C ALA A 106 7.01 8.18 17.16
N LEU A 107 5.74 7.76 17.24
CA LEU A 107 4.69 8.28 16.37
C LEU A 107 4.40 9.76 16.66
N THR A 108 4.46 10.18 17.92
CA THR A 108 4.25 11.57 18.32
C THR A 108 5.42 12.47 17.88
N GLU A 109 6.67 11.99 18.02
CA GLU A 109 7.87 12.65 17.49
C GLU A 109 7.78 12.81 15.97
N LEU A 110 7.41 11.74 15.27
CA LEU A 110 7.25 11.73 13.81
C LEU A 110 6.14 12.69 13.34
N GLU A 111 4.98 12.67 14.00
CA GLU A 111 3.85 13.54 13.68
C GLU A 111 4.21 15.02 13.86
N SER A 112 4.85 15.35 14.99
CA SER A 112 5.29 16.72 15.29
C SER A 112 6.32 17.20 14.28
N ALA A 113 7.30 16.35 13.95
CA ALA A 113 8.32 16.67 12.96
C ALA A 113 7.72 16.85 11.56
N PHE A 114 6.79 15.99 11.15
CA PHE A 114 6.09 16.12 9.88
C PHE A 114 5.30 17.42 9.78
N HIS A 115 4.51 17.77 10.80
CA HIS A 115 3.76 19.03 10.82
C HIS A 115 4.67 20.27 10.79
N SER A 116 5.83 20.22 11.46
CA SER A 116 6.79 21.31 11.40
C SER A 116 7.46 21.41 10.02
N LEU A 117 7.91 20.28 9.45
CA LEU A 117 8.70 20.27 8.20
C LEU A 117 7.84 20.46 6.95
N SER A 118 6.58 20.06 6.98
CA SER A 118 5.61 20.31 5.90
C SER A 118 5.38 21.81 5.64
N ARG A 119 5.62 22.66 6.64
CA ARG A 119 5.51 24.13 6.54
C ARG A 119 6.86 24.84 6.42
N ASP A 120 7.98 24.12 6.51
CA ASP A 120 9.32 24.69 6.40
C ASP A 120 9.70 24.86 4.92
N GLU A 121 9.74 26.10 4.45
CA GLU A 121 10.13 26.44 3.08
C GLU A 121 11.50 25.88 2.68
N LYS A 122 12.45 25.80 3.61
CA LYS A 122 13.77 25.23 3.32
C LYS A 122 13.70 23.73 3.09
N PHE A 123 12.89 23.03 3.87
CA PHE A 123 12.64 21.60 3.67
C PHE A 123 11.92 21.35 2.34
N GLN A 124 10.88 22.12 2.04
CA GLN A 124 10.15 21.99 0.77
C GLN A 124 11.06 22.24 -0.43
N LYS A 125 11.86 23.33 -0.40
CA LYS A 125 12.82 23.64 -1.47
C LYS A 125 13.89 22.55 -1.65
N GLU A 126 14.39 21.98 -0.56
CA GLU A 126 15.34 20.86 -0.60
C GLU A 126 14.69 19.61 -1.21
N LEU A 127 13.48 19.27 -0.76
CA LEU A 127 12.73 18.13 -1.29
C LEU A 127 12.43 18.30 -2.78
N ASP A 128 11.90 19.45 -3.18
CA ASP A 128 11.56 19.77 -4.57
C ASP A 128 12.80 19.72 -5.48
N GLY A 129 13.94 20.25 -5.01
CA GLY A 129 15.20 20.15 -5.73
C GLY A 129 15.63 18.70 -5.97
N ILE A 130 15.47 17.83 -4.97
CA ILE A 130 15.78 16.40 -5.13
C ILE A 130 14.77 15.69 -6.03
N LEU A 131 13.47 16.00 -5.92
CA LEU A 131 12.43 15.45 -6.80
C LEU A 131 12.69 15.85 -8.26
N HIS A 132 13.10 17.08 -8.51
CA HIS A 132 13.45 17.54 -9.85
C HIS A 132 14.73 16.86 -10.36
N ASP A 133 15.87 17.07 -9.69
CA ASP A 133 17.19 16.70 -10.24
C ASP A 133 17.53 15.22 -10.11
N TYR A 134 17.04 14.55 -9.05
CA TYR A 134 17.40 13.16 -8.74
C TYR A 134 16.31 12.16 -9.13
N VAL A 135 15.03 12.53 -8.99
CA VAL A 135 13.92 11.65 -9.42
C VAL A 135 13.57 11.86 -10.89
N GLY A 136 13.68 13.10 -11.39
CA GLY A 136 13.29 13.46 -12.75
C GLY A 136 11.85 13.96 -12.86
N ARG A 137 11.31 14.58 -11.80
CA ARG A 137 9.97 15.18 -11.82
C ARG A 137 9.98 16.54 -12.56
N GLU A 138 8.88 16.96 -13.17
CA GLU A 138 7.55 16.34 -13.21
C GLU A 138 7.48 15.12 -14.14
N SER A 139 6.74 14.08 -13.75
CA SER A 139 6.52 12.94 -14.66
C SER A 139 5.52 13.33 -15.76
N PRO A 140 5.67 12.87 -17.02
CA PRO A 140 4.76 13.25 -18.10
C PRO A 140 3.30 12.78 -17.89
N LEU A 141 2.35 13.57 -18.37
CA LEU A 141 0.98 13.14 -18.66
C LEU A 141 0.87 12.82 -20.16
N TYR A 142 0.99 11.53 -20.49
CA TYR A 142 1.12 11.03 -21.85
C TYR A 142 -0.25 10.71 -22.45
N PHE A 143 -0.57 11.22 -23.64
CA PHE A 143 -1.77 10.80 -24.37
C PHE A 143 -1.49 9.46 -25.07
N ALA A 144 -2.17 8.40 -24.65
CA ALA A 144 -2.03 7.06 -25.21
C ALA A 144 -2.95 6.93 -26.43
N GLU A 145 -2.48 7.40 -27.58
CA GLU A 145 -3.26 7.52 -28.82
C GLU A 145 -3.79 6.16 -29.28
N ARG A 146 -2.94 5.13 -29.35
CA ARG A 146 -3.32 3.81 -29.86
C ARG A 146 -4.21 3.05 -28.88
N LEU A 147 -4.03 3.27 -27.58
CA LEU A 147 -4.91 2.75 -26.54
C LEU A 147 -6.27 3.47 -26.56
N SER A 148 -6.29 4.78 -26.82
CA SER A 148 -7.54 5.53 -26.99
C SER A 148 -8.28 5.05 -28.23
N ASP A 149 -7.56 4.82 -29.34
CA ASP A 149 -8.11 4.27 -30.58
C ASP A 149 -8.72 2.89 -30.39
N HIS A 150 -8.09 2.03 -29.57
CA HIS A 150 -8.62 0.72 -29.20
C HIS A 150 -10.00 0.81 -28.52
N TYR A 151 -10.30 1.91 -27.81
CA TYR A 151 -11.58 2.14 -27.15
C TYR A 151 -12.59 2.97 -27.96
N LYS A 152 -12.27 3.33 -29.22
CA LYS A 152 -13.23 4.00 -30.10
C LYS A 152 -14.39 3.07 -30.45
N ARG A 153 -15.59 3.62 -30.46
CA ARG A 153 -16.81 2.97 -30.95
C ARG A 153 -16.85 2.96 -32.48
N SER A 154 -17.84 2.28 -33.03
CA SER A 154 -18.07 2.21 -34.49
C SER A 154 -18.27 3.58 -35.16
N ASN A 155 -18.65 4.61 -34.39
CA ASN A 155 -18.76 5.99 -34.86
C ASN A 155 -17.41 6.73 -34.94
N GLY A 156 -16.29 6.06 -34.65
CA GLY A 156 -14.94 6.63 -34.69
C GLY A 156 -14.58 7.51 -33.49
N LYS A 157 -15.45 7.58 -32.47
CA LYS A 157 -15.27 8.39 -31.26
C LYS A 157 -15.21 7.50 -30.02
N GLY A 158 -14.58 7.99 -28.96
CA GLY A 158 -14.42 7.25 -27.71
C GLY A 158 -13.78 8.12 -26.63
N PRO A 159 -13.53 7.54 -25.44
CA PRO A 159 -12.79 8.23 -24.41
C PRO A 159 -11.32 8.43 -24.81
N HIS A 160 -10.71 9.46 -24.24
CA HIS A 160 -9.29 9.76 -24.38
C HIS A 160 -8.53 9.29 -23.14
N VAL A 161 -7.61 8.33 -23.34
CA VAL A 161 -6.82 7.75 -22.26
C VAL A 161 -5.47 8.44 -22.17
N TYR A 162 -5.17 8.96 -20.98
CA TYR A 162 -3.88 9.54 -20.61
C TYR A 162 -3.21 8.71 -19.52
N LEU A 163 -1.91 8.55 -19.61
CA LEU A 163 -1.09 7.86 -18.62
C LEU A 163 -0.27 8.87 -17.84
N LYS A 164 -0.44 8.92 -16.51
CA LYS A 164 0.47 9.63 -15.62
C LYS A 164 1.71 8.76 -15.38
N ARG A 165 2.85 9.15 -15.96
CA ARG A 165 4.03 8.29 -16.20
C ARG A 165 4.98 8.14 -15.00
N GLU A 166 4.47 7.68 -13.85
CA GLU A 166 5.30 7.41 -12.66
C GLU A 166 6.30 6.24 -12.87
N ASP A 167 6.11 5.44 -13.92
CA ASP A 167 7.04 4.41 -14.40
C ASP A 167 8.40 4.97 -14.84
N LEU A 168 8.46 6.26 -15.21
CA LEU A 168 9.67 6.95 -15.64
C LEU A 168 10.49 7.53 -14.48
N ASN A 169 9.95 7.56 -13.27
CA ASN A 169 10.69 8.04 -12.11
C ASN A 169 11.98 7.24 -11.93
N HIS A 170 13.00 7.87 -11.35
CA HIS A 170 14.16 7.13 -10.85
C HIS A 170 13.72 5.97 -9.95
N THR A 171 14.42 4.84 -10.04
CA THR A 171 14.05 3.51 -9.52
C THR A 171 12.92 2.78 -10.27
N GLY A 172 12.01 3.49 -10.97
CA GLY A 172 11.00 2.93 -11.87
C GLY A 172 9.57 2.86 -11.34
N ALA A 173 9.26 3.57 -10.27
CA ALA A 173 7.91 3.62 -9.70
C ALA A 173 7.68 4.88 -8.86
N HIS A 174 6.40 5.15 -8.55
CA HIS A 174 5.96 6.22 -7.65
C HIS A 174 6.60 6.16 -6.25
N LYS A 175 7.03 4.97 -5.77
CA LYS A 175 7.52 4.71 -4.40
C LYS A 175 8.69 5.62 -3.98
N ILE A 176 9.49 6.10 -4.93
CA ILE A 176 10.64 6.97 -4.65
C ILE A 176 10.23 8.32 -4.05
N ASN A 177 9.04 8.83 -4.37
CA ASN A 177 8.53 10.10 -3.83
C ASN A 177 8.46 10.05 -2.29
N ASN A 178 7.84 8.98 -1.77
CA ASN A 178 7.73 8.72 -0.34
C ASN A 178 9.09 8.42 0.31
N ALA A 179 9.89 7.55 -0.32
CA ALA A 179 11.18 7.14 0.24
C ALA A 179 12.12 8.33 0.45
N ILE A 180 12.23 9.24 -0.53
CA ILE A 180 13.08 10.43 -0.42
C ILE A 180 12.60 11.35 0.70
N ALA A 181 11.30 11.65 0.73
CA ALA A 181 10.75 12.56 1.71
C ALA A 181 10.90 12.03 3.15
N GLN A 182 10.63 10.74 3.36
CA GLN A 182 10.83 10.11 4.67
C GLN A 182 12.30 9.98 5.06
N ALA A 183 13.20 9.65 4.13
CA ALA A 183 14.63 9.61 4.45
C ALA A 183 15.18 11.00 4.78
N LEU A 184 14.69 12.05 4.09
CA LEU A 184 15.04 13.43 4.43
C LEU A 184 14.50 13.83 5.81
N LEU A 185 13.27 13.43 6.14
CA LEU A 185 12.69 13.62 7.47
C LEU A 185 13.52 12.88 8.54
N ALA A 186 13.92 11.63 8.29
CA ALA A 186 14.77 10.85 9.19
C ALA A 186 16.11 11.56 9.48
N LYS A 187 16.71 12.21 8.48
CA LYS A 187 17.91 13.05 8.69
C LYS A 187 17.62 14.24 9.61
N ARG A 188 16.49 14.91 9.45
CA ARG A 188 16.09 16.03 10.34
C ARG A 188 15.87 15.54 11.78
N LEU A 189 15.33 14.32 11.94
CA LEU A 189 15.22 13.61 13.22
C LEU A 189 16.52 12.97 13.72
N ARG A 190 17.63 13.11 12.99
CA ARG A 190 18.95 12.54 13.32
C ARG A 190 18.96 11.01 13.47
N LYS A 191 18.00 10.32 12.87
CA LYS A 191 17.96 8.85 12.81
C LYS A 191 18.94 8.40 11.72
N LYS A 192 19.89 7.54 12.09
CA LYS A 192 20.95 7.05 11.18
C LYS A 192 20.66 5.68 10.59
N ARG A 193 19.69 4.98 11.18
CA ARG A 193 19.27 3.64 10.82
C ARG A 193 17.87 3.69 10.23
N ILE A 194 17.71 3.13 9.05
CA ILE A 194 16.45 3.01 8.33
C ILE A 194 16.08 1.54 8.24
N ILE A 195 14.82 1.26 8.57
CA ILE A 195 14.19 -0.03 8.27
C ILE A 195 13.02 0.17 7.31
N ALA A 196 12.72 -0.83 6.51
CA ALA A 196 11.51 -0.89 5.69
C ALA A 196 11.12 -2.34 5.40
N GLU A 197 9.85 -2.58 5.07
CA GLU A 197 9.34 -3.84 4.52
C GLU A 197 9.35 -3.81 2.98
N THR A 198 9.26 -4.96 2.33
CA THR A 198 8.92 -5.00 0.91
C THR A 198 8.36 -6.37 0.48
N GLY A 199 7.43 -6.36 -0.47
CA GLY A 199 6.92 -7.54 -1.18
C GLY A 199 7.57 -7.62 -2.56
N ALA A 200 6.98 -6.99 -3.57
CA ALA A 200 7.51 -6.89 -4.95
C ALA A 200 8.98 -6.36 -5.08
N GLY A 201 9.54 -5.78 -4.03
CA GLY A 201 10.92 -5.28 -3.99
C GLY A 201 11.07 -3.80 -4.36
N GLN A 202 10.07 -3.17 -4.98
CA GLN A 202 10.17 -1.77 -5.43
C GLN A 202 10.31 -0.78 -4.27
N HIS A 203 9.56 -0.96 -3.18
CA HIS A 203 9.72 -0.11 -1.98
C HIS A 203 11.08 -0.29 -1.33
N GLY A 204 11.55 -1.54 -1.23
CA GLY A 204 12.88 -1.85 -0.71
C GLY A 204 14.00 -1.24 -1.58
N VAL A 205 13.90 -1.32 -2.91
CA VAL A 205 14.86 -0.69 -3.83
C VAL A 205 14.82 0.84 -3.72
N ALA A 206 13.64 1.46 -3.63
CA ALA A 206 13.52 2.90 -3.43
C ALA A 206 14.17 3.33 -2.10
N THR A 207 13.89 2.61 -1.02
CA THR A 207 14.45 2.86 0.31
C THR A 207 15.97 2.67 0.34
N ALA A 208 16.49 1.59 -0.23
CA ALA A 208 17.93 1.35 -0.37
C ALA A 208 18.61 2.47 -1.19
N THR A 209 17.99 2.92 -2.27
CA THR A 209 18.51 3.99 -3.14
C THR A 209 18.70 5.29 -2.36
N VAL A 210 17.68 5.71 -1.60
CA VAL A 210 17.74 6.97 -0.85
C VAL A 210 18.67 6.88 0.35
N CYS A 211 18.75 5.71 1.00
CA CYS A 211 19.69 5.49 2.09
C CYS A 211 21.14 5.55 1.59
N ALA A 212 21.44 4.92 0.45
CA ALA A 212 22.75 5.01 -0.19
C ALA A 212 23.11 6.46 -0.50
N ARG A 213 22.17 7.22 -1.10
CA ARG A 213 22.35 8.65 -1.41
C ARG A 213 22.66 9.49 -0.17
N PHE A 214 21.98 9.23 0.94
CA PHE A 214 22.09 10.03 2.15
C PHE A 214 23.10 9.50 3.18
N GLY A 215 23.78 8.38 2.89
CA GLY A 215 24.71 7.76 3.82
C GLY A 215 24.04 7.20 5.08
N LEU A 216 22.82 6.66 4.94
CA LEU A 216 22.07 6.05 6.04
C LEU A 216 22.22 4.53 6.01
N GLN A 217 22.27 3.90 7.18
CA GLN A 217 22.19 2.43 7.27
C GLN A 217 20.79 1.99 6.85
N CYS A 218 20.70 0.97 5.99
CA CYS A 218 19.43 0.47 5.46
C CYS A 218 19.28 -1.03 5.70
N ILE A 219 18.17 -1.42 6.33
CA ILE A 219 17.79 -2.81 6.53
C ILE A 219 16.39 -3.00 5.94
N ILE A 220 16.27 -3.93 5.00
CA ILE A 220 15.00 -4.26 4.35
C ILE A 220 14.54 -5.63 4.79
N TYR A 221 13.34 -5.71 5.32
CA TYR A 221 12.63 -6.96 5.62
C TYR A 221 11.83 -7.40 4.40
N MET A 222 11.99 -8.65 3.99
CA MET A 222 11.31 -9.20 2.83
C MET A 222 10.91 -10.66 3.10
N GLY A 223 9.67 -11.02 2.77
CA GLY A 223 9.20 -12.40 2.89
C GLY A 223 10.08 -13.36 2.07
N ALA A 224 10.41 -14.53 2.63
CA ALA A 224 11.31 -15.47 1.95
C ALA A 224 10.75 -15.94 0.59
N GLN A 225 9.41 -16.09 0.45
CA GLN A 225 8.79 -16.41 -0.84
C GLN A 225 8.93 -15.26 -1.84
N ASP A 226 8.75 -14.02 -1.37
CA ASP A 226 8.91 -12.83 -2.21
C ASP A 226 10.37 -12.65 -2.65
N MET A 227 11.34 -12.95 -1.78
CA MET A 227 12.77 -12.90 -2.11
C MET A 227 13.14 -13.84 -3.25
N GLU A 228 12.56 -15.04 -3.29
CA GLU A 228 12.77 -16.00 -4.38
C GLU A 228 12.15 -15.47 -5.69
N ARG A 229 10.89 -15.03 -5.63
CA ARG A 229 10.16 -14.49 -6.79
C ARG A 229 10.80 -13.22 -7.36
N GLN A 230 11.44 -12.40 -6.51
CA GLN A 230 11.94 -11.06 -6.84
C GLN A 230 13.46 -10.95 -6.65
N SER A 231 14.19 -12.01 -6.99
CA SER A 231 15.65 -12.11 -6.82
C SER A 231 16.43 -10.93 -7.43
N LEU A 232 15.96 -10.37 -8.55
CA LEU A 232 16.55 -9.19 -9.19
C LEU A 232 16.49 -7.95 -8.28
N ASN A 233 15.37 -7.71 -7.60
CA ASN A 233 15.24 -6.58 -6.68
C ASN A 233 16.03 -6.82 -5.40
N VAL A 234 16.13 -8.06 -4.90
CA VAL A 234 17.01 -8.42 -3.79
C VAL A 234 18.47 -8.08 -4.12
N PHE A 235 18.93 -8.45 -5.32
CA PHE A 235 20.27 -8.10 -5.79
C PHE A 235 20.48 -6.58 -5.86
N ARG A 236 19.53 -5.83 -6.44
CA ARG A 236 19.59 -4.36 -6.53
C ARG A 236 19.69 -3.71 -5.14
N MET A 237 18.92 -4.16 -4.16
CA MET A 237 19.00 -3.64 -2.79
C MET A 237 20.38 -3.86 -2.16
N ARG A 238 20.94 -5.07 -2.32
CA ARG A 238 22.30 -5.39 -1.82
C ARG A 238 23.39 -4.59 -2.54
N LEU A 239 23.25 -4.39 -3.85
CA LEU A 239 24.16 -3.55 -4.64
C LEU A 239 24.18 -2.10 -4.14
N LEU A 240 23.03 -1.59 -3.67
CA LEU A 240 22.89 -0.28 -3.05
C LEU A 240 23.37 -0.23 -1.59
N GLY A 241 23.93 -1.33 -1.06
CA GLY A 241 24.48 -1.41 0.29
C GLY A 241 23.45 -1.67 1.39
N ALA A 242 22.21 -2.03 1.05
CA ALA A 242 21.21 -2.41 2.05
C ALA A 242 21.41 -3.87 2.52
N GLU A 243 21.18 -4.11 3.81
CA GLU A 243 21.01 -5.45 4.35
C GLU A 243 19.59 -5.94 4.02
N VAL A 244 19.46 -7.10 3.40
CA VAL A 244 18.13 -7.69 3.08
C VAL A 244 17.92 -8.92 3.94
N ARG A 245 16.96 -8.85 4.86
CA ARG A 245 16.62 -9.89 5.84
C ARG A 245 15.38 -10.67 5.39
N ALA A 246 15.55 -11.98 5.25
CA ALA A 246 14.47 -12.89 4.93
C ALA A 246 13.56 -13.10 6.15
N VAL A 247 12.25 -13.03 5.93
CA VAL A 247 11.23 -13.36 6.92
C VAL A 247 10.60 -14.70 6.57
N HIS A 248 10.73 -15.67 7.49
CA HIS A 248 10.24 -17.04 7.32
C HIS A 248 8.97 -17.35 8.14
N SER A 249 8.57 -16.44 9.04
CA SER A 249 7.36 -16.59 9.83
C SER A 249 6.11 -16.47 8.95
N GLY A 250 5.01 -17.10 9.39
CA GLY A 250 3.73 -17.00 8.70
C GLY A 250 3.81 -17.58 7.29
N THR A 251 3.34 -16.81 6.31
CA THR A 251 3.40 -17.20 4.90
C THR A 251 4.71 -16.80 4.22
N ALA A 252 5.56 -16.06 4.93
CA ALA A 252 6.80 -15.52 4.41
C ALA A 252 6.56 -14.59 3.21
N THR A 253 5.59 -13.68 3.36
CA THR A 253 5.17 -12.65 2.36
C THR A 253 5.22 -11.22 2.95
N LEU A 254 4.75 -10.21 2.21
CA LEU A 254 4.71 -8.79 2.60
C LEU A 254 4.08 -8.55 3.98
N LYS A 255 2.99 -9.24 4.34
CA LYS A 255 2.35 -9.10 5.65
C LYS A 255 3.34 -9.42 6.78
N ASP A 256 4.05 -10.54 6.66
CA ASP A 256 5.00 -10.98 7.68
C ASP A 256 6.22 -10.06 7.73
N ALA A 257 6.70 -9.60 6.57
CA ALA A 257 7.77 -8.61 6.49
C ALA A 257 7.42 -7.29 7.19
N THR A 258 6.17 -6.85 7.05
CA THR A 258 5.65 -5.66 7.76
C THR A 258 5.64 -5.88 9.26
N SER A 259 5.18 -7.06 9.70
CA SER A 259 5.16 -7.43 11.12
C SER A 259 6.57 -7.43 11.73
N GLU A 260 7.56 -8.00 11.04
CA GLU A 260 8.95 -8.02 11.51
C GLU A 260 9.61 -6.63 11.49
N ALA A 261 9.32 -5.79 10.50
CA ALA A 261 9.78 -4.41 10.50
C ALA A 261 9.23 -3.62 11.70
N ILE A 262 7.94 -3.80 12.04
CA ILE A 262 7.34 -3.18 13.23
C ILE A 262 8.00 -3.71 14.52
N ARG A 263 8.26 -5.02 14.64
CA ARG A 263 8.97 -5.59 15.80
C ARG A 263 10.38 -5.03 15.97
N ASP A 264 11.14 -4.90 14.88
CA ASP A 264 12.45 -4.25 14.91
C ASP A 264 12.30 -2.79 15.37
N TRP A 265 11.31 -2.07 14.83
CA TRP A 265 11.08 -0.68 15.18
C TRP A 265 10.83 -0.50 16.68
N VAL A 266 9.97 -1.33 17.26
CA VAL A 266 9.67 -1.34 18.71
C VAL A 266 10.96 -1.48 19.53
N THR A 267 11.89 -2.29 19.05
CA THR A 267 13.15 -2.59 19.77
C THR A 267 14.19 -1.47 19.61
N ASN A 268 14.19 -0.75 18.47
CA ASN A 268 15.23 0.20 18.08
C ASN A 268 14.73 1.64 17.88
N VAL A 269 13.61 1.98 18.52
CA VAL A 269 12.79 3.18 18.26
C VAL A 269 13.56 4.52 18.37
N GLU A 270 14.53 4.60 19.28
CA GLU A 270 15.30 5.83 19.52
C GLU A 270 16.23 6.18 18.35
N THR A 271 16.81 5.17 17.69
CA THR A 271 17.86 5.36 16.68
C THR A 271 17.40 5.11 15.25
N THR A 272 16.20 4.54 15.11
CA THR A 272 15.69 4.00 13.84
C THR A 272 14.47 4.77 13.35
N HIS A 273 14.47 5.12 12.07
CA HIS A 273 13.26 5.55 11.36
C HIS A 273 12.72 4.40 10.52
N TYR A 274 11.42 4.16 10.60
CA TYR A 274 10.74 3.16 9.79
C TYR A 274 10.12 3.84 8.55
N ILE A 275 10.60 3.50 7.36
CA ILE A 275 9.98 3.97 6.11
C ILE A 275 8.90 2.99 5.70
N LEU A 276 7.66 3.27 6.12
CA LEU A 276 6.48 2.51 5.70
C LEU A 276 6.14 2.83 4.24
N GLY A 277 5.90 1.78 3.43
CA GLY A 277 5.86 1.87 1.96
C GLY A 277 4.53 2.23 1.31
N SER A 278 3.48 2.53 2.08
CA SER A 278 2.15 2.84 1.57
C SER A 278 1.35 3.75 2.52
N VAL A 279 0.16 4.19 2.11
CA VAL A 279 -0.79 4.97 2.94
C VAL A 279 -1.51 4.08 3.98
N ALA A 280 -0.78 3.13 4.57
CA ALA A 280 -1.25 2.21 5.60
C ALA A 280 -0.48 2.46 6.91
N GLY A 281 -0.77 1.67 7.94
CA GLY A 281 -0.12 1.80 9.24
C GLY A 281 -0.75 2.85 10.15
N PRO A 282 -0.23 3.01 11.37
CA PRO A 282 -0.75 3.97 12.34
C PRO A 282 -0.53 5.41 11.89
N HIS A 283 -1.38 6.32 12.34
CA HIS A 283 -1.11 7.76 12.22
C HIS A 283 0.26 8.10 12.83
N PRO A 284 1.13 8.89 12.15
CA PRO A 284 0.83 9.77 11.01
C PRO A 284 1.07 9.17 9.61
N TYR A 285 1.44 7.89 9.47
CA TYR A 285 1.88 7.33 8.18
C TYR A 285 0.86 7.49 7.05
N PRO A 286 -0.44 7.18 7.19
CA PRO A 286 -1.39 7.32 6.09
C PRO A 286 -1.46 8.75 5.53
N MET A 287 -1.53 9.76 6.40
CA MET A 287 -1.53 11.18 6.04
C MET A 287 -0.20 11.60 5.41
N MET A 288 0.91 11.28 6.07
CA MET A 288 2.24 11.68 5.64
C MET A 288 2.61 11.08 4.28
N VAL A 289 2.38 9.78 4.09
CA VAL A 289 2.70 9.09 2.83
C VAL A 289 1.82 9.61 1.69
N ARG A 290 0.54 9.91 1.95
CA ARG A 290 -0.34 10.58 0.98
C ARG A 290 0.24 11.91 0.55
N ASP A 291 0.61 12.76 1.51
CA ASP A 291 1.10 14.12 1.22
C ASP A 291 2.41 14.07 0.41
N PHE A 292 3.28 13.10 0.66
CA PHE A 292 4.48 12.88 -0.15
C PHE A 292 4.20 12.32 -1.55
N HIS A 293 3.07 11.64 -1.76
CA HIS A 293 2.62 11.23 -3.09
C HIS A 293 1.69 12.24 -3.78
N ALA A 294 1.20 13.28 -3.08
CA ALA A 294 0.25 14.25 -3.62
C ALA A 294 0.81 15.04 -4.82
N VAL A 295 2.14 15.06 -4.98
CA VAL A 295 2.81 15.59 -6.17
C VAL A 295 2.28 14.97 -7.48
N ILE A 296 1.85 13.70 -7.46
CA ILE A 296 1.29 13.00 -8.63
C ILE A 296 0.00 13.70 -9.10
N GLY A 297 -0.93 13.95 -8.18
CA GLY A 297 -2.19 14.65 -8.45
C GLY A 297 -1.97 16.11 -8.83
N LYS A 298 -1.08 16.83 -8.12
CA LYS A 298 -0.76 18.25 -8.41
C LYS A 298 -0.23 18.44 -9.82
N GLU A 299 0.73 17.62 -10.23
CA GLU A 299 1.26 17.64 -11.59
C GLU A 299 0.19 17.25 -12.61
N THR A 300 -0.63 16.24 -12.30
CA THR A 300 -1.74 15.85 -13.17
C THR A 300 -2.69 17.01 -13.41
N ARG A 301 -3.13 17.72 -12.36
CA ARG A 301 -4.01 18.89 -12.49
C ARG A 301 -3.39 19.97 -13.38
N LYS A 302 -2.13 20.32 -13.12
CA LYS A 302 -1.39 21.31 -13.91
C LYS A 302 -1.33 20.90 -15.39
N GLN A 303 -0.90 19.66 -15.65
CA GLN A 303 -0.73 19.14 -17.01
C GLN A 303 -2.06 18.96 -17.75
N SER A 304 -3.15 18.64 -17.04
CA SER A 304 -4.52 18.60 -17.59
C SER A 304 -5.00 19.98 -18.02
N MET A 305 -4.77 21.00 -17.18
CA MET A 305 -5.08 22.39 -17.49
C MET A 305 -4.31 22.86 -18.73
N GLU A 306 -3.02 22.52 -18.83
CA GLU A 306 -2.18 22.87 -19.98
C GLU A 306 -2.62 22.18 -21.28
N LYS A 307 -3.07 20.91 -21.20
CA LYS A 307 -3.39 20.11 -22.40
C LYS A 307 -4.79 20.33 -22.94
N TRP A 308 -5.78 20.53 -22.06
CA TRP A 308 -7.18 20.65 -22.49
C TRP A 308 -7.99 21.70 -21.70
N GLY A 309 -7.33 22.55 -20.91
CA GLY A 309 -7.98 23.68 -20.24
C GLY A 309 -8.90 23.29 -19.09
N GLY A 310 -8.76 22.08 -18.53
CA GLY A 310 -9.69 21.58 -17.51
C GLY A 310 -9.14 20.45 -16.66
N LYS A 311 -10.03 19.84 -15.89
CA LYS A 311 -9.75 18.68 -15.04
C LYS A 311 -9.96 17.39 -15.85
N PRO A 312 -9.39 16.25 -15.41
CA PRO A 312 -9.81 14.93 -15.88
C PRO A 312 -11.28 14.67 -15.51
N ASP A 313 -11.96 13.84 -16.29
CA ASP A 313 -13.32 13.36 -15.93
C ASP A 313 -13.23 12.13 -15.02
N VAL A 314 -12.22 11.28 -15.24
CA VAL A 314 -12.03 10.03 -14.51
C VAL A 314 -10.56 9.83 -14.16
N LEU A 315 -10.27 9.50 -12.91
CA LEU A 315 -8.96 9.05 -12.43
C LEU A 315 -9.01 7.56 -12.11
N VAL A 316 -8.05 6.80 -12.61
CA VAL A 316 -7.95 5.35 -12.40
C VAL A 316 -6.59 4.98 -11.85
N ALA A 317 -6.54 4.17 -10.79
CA ALA A 317 -5.29 3.72 -10.19
C ALA A 317 -5.45 2.35 -9.53
N CYS A 318 -4.38 1.56 -9.47
CA CYS A 318 -4.41 0.27 -8.77
C CYS A 318 -4.29 0.46 -7.25
N VAL A 319 -4.89 -0.43 -6.48
CA VAL A 319 -4.98 -0.35 -5.02
C VAL A 319 -4.52 -1.66 -4.40
N GLY A 320 -3.28 -1.66 -3.91
CA GLY A 320 -2.82 -2.59 -2.89
C GLY A 320 -2.98 -1.92 -1.53
N GLY A 321 -1.88 -1.46 -0.93
CA GLY A 321 -1.95 -0.54 0.20
C GLY A 321 -2.48 0.87 -0.15
N GLY A 322 -2.49 1.26 -1.44
CA GLY A 322 -3.18 2.46 -1.95
C GLY A 322 -2.36 3.72 -2.22
N SER A 323 -1.04 3.75 -1.98
CA SER A 323 -0.30 5.04 -2.00
C SER A 323 -0.25 5.75 -3.35
N ASN A 324 -0.12 5.01 -4.47
CA ASN A 324 -0.17 5.61 -5.81
C ASN A 324 -1.56 6.19 -6.12
N ALA A 325 -2.62 5.49 -5.73
CA ALA A 325 -3.99 5.90 -5.96
C ALA A 325 -4.31 7.16 -5.17
N MET A 326 -3.99 7.16 -3.86
CA MET A 326 -4.19 8.36 -3.05
C MET A 326 -3.33 9.54 -3.52
N GLY A 327 -2.10 9.30 -3.97
CA GLY A 327 -1.26 10.33 -4.58
C GLY A 327 -1.89 11.01 -5.79
N LEU A 328 -2.59 10.24 -6.64
CA LEU A 328 -3.35 10.78 -7.77
C LEU A 328 -4.66 11.43 -7.34
N PHE A 329 -5.42 10.80 -6.43
CA PHE A 329 -6.77 11.20 -6.06
C PHE A 329 -6.83 12.42 -5.14
N HIS A 330 -5.85 12.57 -4.23
CA HIS A 330 -5.91 13.53 -3.14
C HIS A 330 -6.17 14.96 -3.62
N GLU A 331 -5.50 15.36 -4.70
CA GLU A 331 -5.66 16.67 -5.32
C GLU A 331 -7.10 16.93 -5.81
N PHE A 332 -7.83 15.89 -6.21
CA PHE A 332 -9.17 15.97 -6.82
C PHE A 332 -10.29 15.54 -5.88
N VAL A 333 -10.01 15.24 -4.61
CA VAL A 333 -11.00 14.72 -3.67
C VAL A 333 -12.19 15.66 -3.46
N ASN A 334 -11.99 16.96 -3.62
CA ASN A 334 -13.06 17.96 -3.49
C ASN A 334 -13.79 18.25 -4.81
N ASP A 335 -13.23 17.84 -5.95
CA ASP A 335 -13.86 18.00 -7.26
C ASP A 335 -14.88 16.88 -7.49
N GLN A 336 -16.13 17.09 -7.08
CA GLN A 336 -17.17 16.04 -7.09
C GLN A 336 -17.50 15.53 -8.49
N GLU A 337 -17.24 16.34 -9.52
CA GLU A 337 -17.39 15.98 -10.93
C GLU A 337 -16.33 14.97 -11.42
N VAL A 338 -15.19 14.85 -10.73
CA VAL A 338 -14.11 13.94 -11.09
C VAL A 338 -14.34 12.59 -10.42
N ARG A 339 -14.54 11.53 -11.22
CA ARG A 339 -14.67 10.16 -10.72
C ARG A 339 -13.32 9.62 -10.28
N LEU A 340 -13.28 8.99 -9.11
CA LEU A 340 -12.07 8.39 -8.53
C LEU A 340 -12.25 6.88 -8.48
N ILE A 341 -11.46 6.14 -9.25
CA ILE A 341 -11.63 4.70 -9.43
C ILE A 341 -10.37 3.95 -8.98
N GLY A 342 -10.48 3.23 -7.87
CA GLY A 342 -9.47 2.29 -7.40
C GLY A 342 -9.69 0.88 -7.95
N VAL A 343 -8.62 0.20 -8.35
CA VAL A 343 -8.69 -1.17 -8.89
C VAL A 343 -7.85 -2.13 -8.05
N GLU A 344 -8.50 -3.09 -7.41
CA GLU A 344 -7.91 -4.13 -6.56
C GLU A 344 -7.63 -5.42 -7.36
N ALA A 345 -6.81 -6.31 -6.80
CA ALA A 345 -6.55 -7.61 -7.40
C ALA A 345 -7.59 -8.64 -6.99
N ALA A 346 -8.32 -9.19 -7.97
CA ALA A 346 -9.24 -10.31 -7.77
C ALA A 346 -8.53 -11.67 -7.80
N GLY A 347 -7.20 -11.73 -8.01
CA GLY A 347 -6.44 -12.97 -8.08
C GLY A 347 -7.04 -13.94 -9.10
N HIS A 348 -7.36 -15.15 -8.66
CA HIS A 348 -8.03 -16.18 -9.48
C HIS A 348 -9.56 -15.99 -9.59
N GLY A 349 -10.07 -14.81 -9.22
CA GLY A 349 -11.50 -14.48 -9.14
C GLY A 349 -12.00 -14.44 -7.70
N LEU A 350 -12.99 -13.56 -7.46
CA LEU A 350 -13.51 -13.28 -6.11
C LEU A 350 -14.10 -14.51 -5.40
N GLU A 351 -14.73 -15.41 -6.15
CA GLU A 351 -15.38 -16.61 -5.59
C GLU A 351 -14.39 -17.74 -5.30
N SER A 352 -13.12 -17.61 -5.73
CA SER A 352 -12.09 -18.62 -5.48
C SER A 352 -11.52 -18.59 -4.06
N GLY A 353 -11.79 -17.50 -3.32
CA GLY A 353 -11.12 -17.19 -2.04
C GLY A 353 -9.64 -16.80 -2.19
N LYS A 354 -9.08 -16.80 -3.40
CA LYS A 354 -7.68 -16.41 -3.69
C LYS A 354 -7.67 -15.07 -4.41
N HIS A 355 -7.76 -13.99 -3.63
CA HIS A 355 -7.76 -12.62 -4.12
C HIS A 355 -7.15 -11.65 -3.10
N ALA A 356 -6.91 -10.40 -3.50
CA ALA A 356 -6.53 -9.29 -2.62
C ALA A 356 -7.52 -8.11 -2.72
N ALA A 357 -8.78 -8.38 -3.08
CA ALA A 357 -9.86 -7.39 -3.24
C ALA A 357 -10.45 -6.95 -1.88
N THR A 358 -9.63 -6.24 -1.10
CA THR A 358 -9.89 -5.87 0.29
C THR A 358 -11.12 -5.00 0.50
N LEU A 359 -11.29 -3.94 -0.29
CA LEU A 359 -12.44 -3.05 -0.20
C LEU A 359 -13.71 -3.70 -0.75
N THR A 360 -13.57 -4.67 -1.65
CA THR A 360 -14.67 -5.38 -2.28
C THR A 360 -15.26 -6.49 -1.39
N LYS A 361 -14.39 -7.33 -0.78
CA LYS A 361 -14.81 -8.53 -0.02
C LYS A 361 -14.41 -8.50 1.46
N GLY A 362 -13.59 -7.54 1.88
CA GLY A 362 -13.11 -7.46 3.25
C GLY A 362 -14.12 -6.83 4.21
N GLU A 363 -13.74 -6.90 5.48
CA GLU A 363 -14.50 -6.37 6.61
C GLU A 363 -13.65 -5.37 7.39
N ILE A 364 -14.31 -4.62 8.28
CA ILE A 364 -13.62 -3.63 9.11
C ILE A 364 -12.90 -4.35 10.25
N GLY A 365 -11.63 -4.03 10.44
CA GLY A 365 -10.86 -4.47 11.59
C GLY A 365 -9.55 -3.71 11.72
N VAL A 366 -8.63 -4.23 12.52
CA VAL A 366 -7.36 -3.58 12.84
C VAL A 366 -6.20 -4.44 12.36
N LEU A 367 -5.38 -3.89 11.47
CA LEU A 367 -4.18 -4.54 10.97
C LEU A 367 -3.03 -3.54 10.85
N HIS A 368 -1.84 -3.97 11.27
CA HIS A 368 -0.60 -3.19 11.18
C HIS A 368 -0.70 -1.74 11.73
N GLY A 369 -1.51 -1.51 12.75
CA GLY A 369 -1.54 -0.23 13.47
C GLY A 369 -2.69 0.72 13.12
N ALA A 370 -3.58 0.36 12.18
CA ALA A 370 -4.74 1.18 11.85
C ALA A 370 -6.02 0.35 11.68
N MET A 371 -7.16 0.98 11.97
CA MET A 371 -8.48 0.46 11.62
C MET A 371 -8.78 0.74 10.14
N SER A 372 -9.11 -0.29 9.37
CA SER A 372 -9.41 -0.20 7.94
C SER A 372 -10.26 -1.38 7.49
N TYR A 373 -10.60 -1.46 6.20
CA TYR A 373 -10.99 -2.72 5.59
C TYR A 373 -9.78 -3.68 5.51
N LEU A 374 -10.03 -4.96 5.77
CA LEU A 374 -9.09 -6.06 5.56
C LEU A 374 -9.81 -7.39 5.27
N LEU A 375 -9.09 -8.34 4.70
CA LEU A 375 -9.54 -9.72 4.53
C LEU A 375 -9.32 -10.49 5.84
N GLN A 376 -10.40 -10.92 6.47
CA GLN A 376 -10.39 -11.71 7.71
C GLN A 376 -11.54 -12.72 7.73
N ASP A 377 -11.40 -13.78 8.51
CA ASP A 377 -12.46 -14.75 8.77
C ASP A 377 -13.35 -14.33 9.94
N ASP A 378 -14.37 -15.16 10.25
CA ASP A 378 -15.35 -14.91 11.31
C ASP A 378 -14.71 -14.80 12.72
N ASP A 379 -13.50 -15.34 12.92
CA ASP A 379 -12.72 -15.27 14.15
C ASP A 379 -11.74 -14.07 14.17
N GLY A 380 -11.78 -13.23 13.13
CA GLY A 380 -10.90 -12.08 12.95
C GLY A 380 -9.46 -12.45 12.59
N GLN A 381 -9.20 -13.68 12.15
CA GLN A 381 -7.89 -14.06 11.64
C GLN A 381 -7.71 -13.57 10.20
N ILE A 382 -6.51 -13.09 9.91
CA ILE A 382 -6.20 -12.52 8.58
C ILE A 382 -6.22 -13.63 7.53
N ILE A 383 -7.08 -13.46 6.52
CA ILE A 383 -7.09 -14.31 5.33
C ILE A 383 -5.91 -13.93 4.44
N GLU A 384 -5.22 -14.95 3.93
CA GLU A 384 -4.07 -14.75 3.05
C GLU A 384 -4.53 -14.17 1.70
N PRO A 385 -3.96 -13.03 1.28
CA PRO A 385 -4.28 -12.48 -0.03
C PRO A 385 -3.66 -13.32 -1.15
N HIS A 386 -4.15 -13.12 -2.36
CA HIS A 386 -3.49 -13.63 -3.55
C HIS A 386 -3.59 -12.66 -4.72
N SER A 387 -2.47 -12.46 -5.41
CA SER A 387 -2.41 -11.85 -6.74
C SER A 387 -1.12 -12.27 -7.45
N ILE A 388 -1.16 -12.32 -8.78
CA ILE A 388 0.05 -12.40 -9.60
C ILE A 388 0.98 -11.19 -9.39
N SER A 389 0.42 -10.06 -8.97
CA SER A 389 1.15 -8.83 -8.68
C SER A 389 1.49 -8.73 -7.19
N ALA A 390 2.75 -8.98 -6.84
CA ALA A 390 3.24 -8.90 -5.46
C ALA A 390 3.06 -7.51 -4.81
N GLY A 391 2.86 -6.44 -5.58
CA GLY A 391 2.57 -5.10 -5.04
C GLY A 391 1.11 -4.87 -4.64
N LEU A 392 0.20 -5.72 -5.12
CA LEU A 392 -1.23 -5.73 -4.75
C LEU A 392 -1.58 -6.87 -3.78
N ASP A 393 -0.68 -7.82 -3.57
CA ASP A 393 -0.84 -8.98 -2.70
C ASP A 393 -0.75 -8.61 -1.20
N TYR A 394 -1.74 -7.87 -0.71
CA TYR A 394 -1.83 -7.37 0.66
C TYR A 394 -3.28 -7.48 1.16
N PRO A 395 -3.53 -8.00 2.38
CA PRO A 395 -4.89 -8.26 2.84
C PRO A 395 -5.57 -7.04 3.47
N GLY A 396 -4.87 -5.90 3.57
CA GLY A 396 -5.42 -4.66 4.10
C GLY A 396 -5.44 -3.55 3.05
N VAL A 397 -5.89 -2.37 3.45
CA VAL A 397 -5.85 -1.17 2.61
C VAL A 397 -5.67 0.09 3.46
N GLY A 398 -5.16 1.18 2.89
CA GLY A 398 -5.03 2.44 3.59
C GLY A 398 -6.38 2.97 4.14
N PRO A 399 -6.43 3.52 5.37
CA PRO A 399 -7.68 3.91 6.01
C PRO A 399 -8.44 5.04 5.28
N GLU A 400 -7.75 5.92 4.58
CA GLU A 400 -8.41 6.97 3.79
C GLU A 400 -9.13 6.39 2.57
N HIS A 401 -8.67 5.27 1.99
CA HIS A 401 -9.43 4.57 0.94
C HIS A 401 -10.74 3.99 1.49
N SER A 402 -10.68 3.34 2.66
CA SER A 402 -11.85 2.84 3.39
C SER A 402 -12.85 3.95 3.66
N TYR A 403 -12.36 5.11 4.09
CA TYR A 403 -13.18 6.29 4.29
C TYR A 403 -13.82 6.79 2.99
N LEU A 404 -13.05 6.94 1.91
CA LEU A 404 -13.56 7.40 0.61
C LEU A 404 -14.59 6.44 0.01
N LYS A 405 -14.46 5.12 0.26
CA LYS A 405 -15.46 4.11 -0.08
C LYS A 405 -16.75 4.34 0.69
N ASP A 406 -16.67 4.42 2.03
CA ASP A 406 -17.85 4.54 2.91
C ASP A 406 -18.69 5.79 2.61
N ILE A 407 -18.04 6.91 2.26
CA ILE A 407 -18.76 8.15 1.92
C ILE A 407 -19.16 8.22 0.44
N GLY A 408 -18.88 7.19 -0.36
CA GLY A 408 -19.20 7.13 -1.78
C GLY A 408 -18.40 8.10 -2.66
N ARG A 409 -17.27 8.62 -2.17
CA ARG A 409 -16.43 9.58 -2.94
C ARG A 409 -15.54 8.88 -3.96
N ALA A 410 -15.09 7.65 -3.66
CA ALA A 410 -14.32 6.83 -4.59
C ALA A 410 -15.00 5.48 -4.82
N GLU A 411 -14.91 5.01 -6.06
CA GLU A 411 -15.42 3.73 -6.53
C GLU A 411 -14.27 2.71 -6.52
N TYR A 412 -14.55 1.47 -6.11
CA TYR A 412 -13.54 0.41 -6.06
C TYR A 412 -14.04 -0.82 -6.81
N TYR A 413 -13.21 -1.31 -7.72
CA TYR A 413 -13.47 -2.48 -8.54
C TYR A 413 -12.30 -3.44 -8.44
N SER A 414 -12.47 -4.65 -8.98
CA SER A 414 -11.44 -5.67 -8.98
C SER A 414 -11.29 -6.31 -10.36
N VAL A 415 -10.07 -6.76 -10.68
CA VAL A 415 -9.75 -7.47 -11.92
C VAL A 415 -8.92 -8.71 -11.64
N THR A 416 -9.10 -9.78 -12.42
CA THR A 416 -8.37 -11.04 -12.22
C THR A 416 -6.94 -10.96 -12.74
N ASP A 417 -6.12 -11.92 -12.35
CA ASP A 417 -4.74 -12.04 -12.80
C ASP A 417 -4.67 -12.20 -14.34
N GLU A 418 -5.59 -12.95 -14.95
CA GLU A 418 -5.68 -13.11 -16.40
C GLU A 418 -6.03 -11.79 -17.11
N GLU A 419 -6.99 -11.03 -16.56
CA GLU A 419 -7.35 -9.72 -17.09
C GLU A 419 -6.16 -8.75 -17.05
N ALA A 420 -5.40 -8.77 -15.94
CA ALA A 420 -4.19 -7.97 -15.78
C ALA A 420 -3.07 -8.39 -16.76
N LEU A 421 -2.87 -9.69 -16.99
CA LEU A 421 -1.89 -10.18 -17.97
C LEU A 421 -2.23 -9.78 -19.41
N GLU A 422 -3.51 -9.82 -19.78
CA GLU A 422 -3.93 -9.34 -21.10
C GLU A 422 -3.78 -7.82 -21.25
N ALA A 423 -4.03 -7.06 -20.18
CA ALA A 423 -3.77 -5.61 -20.19
C ALA A 423 -2.28 -5.27 -20.26
N PHE A 424 -1.43 -6.06 -19.59
CA PHE A 424 0.03 -5.96 -19.69
C PHE A 424 0.49 -6.12 -21.15
N LYS A 425 -0.01 -7.15 -21.85
CA LYS A 425 0.22 -7.37 -23.28
C LYS A 425 -0.31 -6.24 -24.15
N ARG A 426 -1.53 -5.79 -23.87
CA ARG A 426 -2.20 -4.74 -24.65
C ARG A 426 -1.41 -3.45 -24.65
N LEU A 427 -1.05 -2.92 -23.49
CA LEU A 427 -0.29 -1.66 -23.43
C LEU A 427 1.08 -1.81 -24.09
N SER A 428 1.76 -2.95 -23.87
CA SER A 428 3.05 -3.23 -24.49
C SER A 428 2.98 -3.22 -26.02
N ARG A 429 1.91 -3.79 -26.61
CA ARG A 429 1.72 -3.87 -28.06
C ARG A 429 1.20 -2.58 -28.69
N LEU A 430 0.33 -1.86 -27.99
CA LEU A 430 -0.29 -0.64 -28.51
C LEU A 430 0.65 0.56 -28.37
N GLU A 431 1.30 0.73 -27.22
CA GLU A 431 2.05 1.96 -26.89
C GLU A 431 3.55 1.74 -26.72
N GLY A 432 4.05 0.49 -26.79
CA GLY A 432 5.46 0.20 -26.55
C GLY A 432 5.89 0.46 -25.09
N ILE A 433 4.94 0.49 -24.16
CA ILE A 433 5.18 0.69 -22.73
C ILE A 433 4.92 -0.64 -22.05
N ILE A 434 5.92 -1.19 -21.34
CA ILE A 434 5.77 -2.39 -20.53
C ILE A 434 5.39 -1.95 -19.10
N PRO A 435 4.10 -2.03 -18.70
CA PRO A 435 3.66 -1.57 -17.40
C PRO A 435 4.04 -2.58 -16.30
N ALA A 436 4.16 -2.13 -15.06
CA ALA A 436 4.16 -3.06 -13.93
C ALA A 436 2.84 -3.83 -13.86
N LEU A 437 2.85 -5.08 -13.40
CA LEU A 437 1.62 -5.89 -13.25
C LEU A 437 0.60 -5.22 -12.34
N GLU A 438 1.04 -4.44 -11.35
CA GLU A 438 0.19 -3.59 -10.51
C GLU A 438 -0.59 -2.59 -11.39
N THR A 439 0.11 -1.89 -12.29
CA THR A 439 -0.51 -0.93 -13.22
C THR A 439 -1.39 -1.62 -14.24
N SER A 440 -1.05 -2.84 -14.65
CA SER A 440 -1.88 -3.64 -15.54
C SER A 440 -3.26 -3.94 -14.97
N HIS A 441 -3.43 -3.99 -13.64
CA HIS A 441 -4.76 -4.13 -13.05
C HIS A 441 -5.65 -2.91 -13.35
N ALA A 442 -5.12 -1.70 -13.17
CA ALA A 442 -5.83 -0.48 -13.52
C ALA A 442 -6.15 -0.42 -15.03
N LEU A 443 -5.22 -0.86 -15.87
CA LEU A 443 -5.41 -0.91 -17.33
C LEU A 443 -6.47 -1.95 -17.75
N ALA A 444 -6.51 -3.10 -17.08
CA ALA A 444 -7.48 -4.15 -17.37
C ALA A 444 -8.91 -3.68 -17.16
N TYR A 445 -9.13 -2.87 -16.11
CA TYR A 445 -10.45 -2.31 -15.83
C TYR A 445 -10.96 -1.37 -16.92
N LEU A 446 -10.09 -0.79 -17.76
CA LEU A 446 -10.49 0.06 -18.88
C LEU A 446 -11.39 -0.68 -19.89
N GLU A 447 -11.25 -2.00 -20.04
CA GLU A 447 -12.17 -2.81 -20.89
C GLU A 447 -13.62 -2.76 -20.40
N LYS A 448 -13.82 -2.66 -19.08
CA LYS A 448 -15.14 -2.56 -18.47
C LYS A 448 -15.62 -1.11 -18.42
N LEU A 449 -14.71 -0.18 -18.17
CA LEU A 449 -15.01 1.24 -17.98
C LEU A 449 -15.28 1.97 -19.29
N CYS A 450 -14.34 1.93 -20.24
CA CYS A 450 -14.38 2.76 -21.45
C CYS A 450 -15.67 2.62 -22.28
N PRO A 451 -16.26 1.41 -22.45
CA PRO A 451 -17.53 1.26 -23.17
C PRO A 451 -18.70 2.03 -22.52
N THR A 452 -18.64 2.30 -21.22
CA THR A 452 -19.69 2.98 -20.45
C THR A 452 -19.56 4.50 -20.43
N LEU A 453 -18.38 5.02 -20.80
CA LEU A 453 -18.11 6.45 -20.75
C LEU A 453 -18.69 7.16 -21.98
N PRO A 454 -19.06 8.44 -21.89
CA PRO A 454 -19.33 9.27 -23.06
C PRO A 454 -18.11 9.40 -23.99
N ASP A 455 -18.35 9.76 -25.25
CA ASP A 455 -17.27 10.14 -26.17
C ASP A 455 -16.49 11.35 -25.60
N GLU A 456 -15.20 11.46 -25.95
CA GLU A 456 -14.31 12.58 -25.56
C GLU A 456 -13.90 12.63 -24.08
N THR A 457 -14.50 11.81 -23.20
CA THR A 457 -14.17 11.71 -21.77
C THR A 457 -12.66 11.58 -21.54
N LYS A 458 -12.08 12.41 -20.67
CA LYS A 458 -10.67 12.44 -20.31
C LYS A 458 -10.41 11.49 -19.14
N VAL A 459 -9.90 10.30 -19.45
CA VAL A 459 -9.50 9.28 -18.47
C VAL A 459 -8.00 9.42 -18.20
N VAL A 460 -7.61 9.66 -16.95
CA VAL A 460 -6.20 9.62 -16.52
C VAL A 460 -5.97 8.37 -15.68
N LEU A 461 -5.05 7.52 -16.13
CA LEU A 461 -4.62 6.33 -15.43
C LEU A 461 -3.23 6.53 -14.83
N ASN A 462 -3.05 6.17 -13.56
CA ASN A 462 -1.73 6.21 -12.93
C ASN A 462 -0.87 5.03 -13.40
N CYS A 463 0.11 5.30 -14.25
CA CYS A 463 1.12 4.32 -14.66
C CYS A 463 2.18 4.22 -13.54
N SER A 464 1.77 3.59 -12.45
CA SER A 464 2.44 3.61 -11.13
C SER A 464 3.88 3.08 -11.11
N GLY A 465 4.27 2.28 -12.10
CA GLY A 465 5.60 1.69 -12.21
C GLY A 465 5.81 0.94 -13.53
N ARG A 466 7.08 0.69 -13.86
CA ARG A 466 7.49 -0.07 -15.06
C ARG A 466 7.59 -1.57 -14.82
N GLY A 467 7.34 -2.35 -15.86
CA GLY A 467 7.21 -3.81 -15.81
C GLY A 467 8.49 -4.61 -15.92
N ASP A 468 9.68 -3.98 -15.93
CA ASP A 468 10.95 -4.71 -16.04
C ASP A 468 11.08 -5.82 -14.98
N LYS A 469 10.60 -5.56 -13.76
CA LYS A 469 10.61 -6.53 -12.65
C LYS A 469 9.68 -7.72 -12.90
N ASP A 470 8.66 -7.54 -13.72
CA ASP A 470 7.59 -8.50 -13.92
C ASP A 470 7.81 -9.37 -15.17
N VAL A 471 8.80 -9.06 -16.00
CA VAL A 471 9.08 -9.81 -17.24
C VAL A 471 9.29 -11.29 -16.97
N GLN A 472 10.00 -11.67 -15.89
CA GLN A 472 10.21 -13.07 -15.53
C GLN A 472 8.92 -13.79 -15.14
N THR A 473 8.02 -13.09 -14.45
CA THR A 473 6.69 -13.61 -14.12
C THR A 473 5.87 -13.75 -15.40
N ALA A 474 5.78 -12.68 -16.19
CA ALA A 474 5.03 -12.66 -17.45
C ALA A 474 5.49 -13.78 -18.42
N LEU A 475 6.78 -14.07 -18.50
CA LEU A 475 7.35 -15.15 -19.32
C LEU A 475 6.77 -16.54 -18.99
N LYS A 476 6.36 -16.77 -17.74
CA LYS A 476 5.78 -18.05 -17.31
C LYS A 476 4.30 -18.19 -17.64
N HIS A 477 3.61 -17.06 -17.84
CA HIS A 477 2.15 -17.01 -17.99
C HIS A 477 1.67 -16.58 -19.37
N LEU A 478 2.54 -15.95 -20.17
CA LEU A 478 2.18 -15.45 -21.50
C LEU A 478 2.76 -16.35 -22.59
N GLU A 479 1.87 -16.83 -23.46
CA GLU A 479 2.23 -17.33 -24.78
C GLU A 479 2.14 -16.15 -25.77
N LEU A 480 3.27 -15.73 -26.34
CA LEU A 480 3.38 -14.51 -27.16
C LEU A 480 3.40 -14.75 -28.66
#